data_AF-A0A5D6UVI3-F1
#
_entry.id   AF-A0A5D6UVI3-F1
#
_cell.length_a   1.000
_cell.length_b   1.000
_cell.length_c   1.000
_cell.angle_alpha   90.00
_cell.angle_beta   90.00
_cell.angle_gamma   90.00
#
_symmetry.space_group_name_H-M   'P 1'
#
loop_
_entity.id
_entity.type
_entity.pdbx_description
1 polymer ?
#
loop_
_entity_poly.entity_id
_entity_poly.type
_entity_poly.pdbx_seq_one_letter_code
_entity_poly.pdbx_strand_id
1 'polypeptide(L)'
;MSATSDILLYQSPSGETQLEVHLQNDTVWLTQAQMAALFDTTKQNVSLHTRNAFRDGELDESSVVKESLTTAADGKTYRAKHYNLDVIISVGYQVKLLRGRTFGSGLPVCCGTTWCRASC
;
A
#
# COMPACT_ATOMS: atom_id res chain seq x y z
N MET A 1 12.20 23.66 -21.48
CA MET A 1 12.61 22.26 -21.27
C MET A 1 11.41 21.56 -20.67
N SER A 2 10.81 20.62 -21.40
CA SER A 2 9.54 19.98 -21.03
C SER A 2 9.75 19.20 -19.74
N ALA A 3 9.06 19.55 -18.67
CA ALA A 3 9.03 18.75 -17.45
C ALA A 3 8.18 17.51 -17.73
N THR A 4 8.79 16.47 -18.30
CA THR A 4 8.19 15.14 -18.43
C THR A 4 8.12 14.55 -17.03
N SER A 5 7.06 14.89 -16.29
CA SER A 5 6.65 14.08 -15.15
C SER A 5 6.21 12.74 -15.72
N ASP A 6 7.08 11.74 -15.61
CA ASP A 6 6.76 10.39 -16.06
C ASP A 6 5.72 9.82 -15.11
N ILE A 7 4.49 9.74 -15.60
CA ILE A 7 3.35 9.16 -14.90
C ILE A 7 3.29 7.68 -15.29
N LEU A 8 3.52 6.80 -14.33
CA LEU A 8 3.42 5.36 -14.52
C LEU A 8 2.08 4.86 -13.95
N LEU A 9 1.30 4.18 -14.78
CA LEU A 9 0.09 3.50 -14.35
C LEU A 9 0.44 2.08 -13.89
N TYR A 10 0.36 1.82 -12.59
CA TYR A 10 0.49 0.47 -12.05
C TYR A 10 -0.90 -0.17 -11.94
N GLN A 11 -1.05 -1.37 -12.51
CA GLN A 11 -2.23 -2.20 -12.33
C GLN A 11 -1.91 -3.34 -11.37
N SER A 12 -2.77 -3.55 -10.37
CA SER A 12 -2.65 -4.74 -9.51
C SER A 12 -2.76 -6.01 -10.36
N PRO A 13 -2.20 -7.14 -9.91
CA PRO A 13 -2.35 -8.42 -10.61
C PRO A 13 -3.82 -8.87 -10.76
N SER A 14 -4.71 -8.38 -9.91
CA SER A 14 -6.15 -8.60 -9.99
C SER A 14 -6.87 -7.68 -10.99
N GLY A 15 -6.19 -6.66 -11.53
CA GLY A 15 -6.75 -5.66 -12.45
C GLY A 15 -7.67 -4.61 -11.79
N GLU A 16 -7.97 -4.75 -10.49
CA GLU A 16 -8.92 -3.88 -9.78
C GLU A 16 -8.32 -2.52 -9.38
N THR A 17 -7.01 -2.43 -9.18
CA THR A 17 -6.38 -1.19 -8.71
C THR A 17 -5.54 -0.57 -9.81
N GLN A 18 -5.96 0.62 -10.26
CA GLN A 18 -5.17 1.49 -11.13
C GLN A 18 -4.54 2.59 -10.26
N LEU A 19 -3.21 2.57 -10.18
CA LEU A 19 -2.46 3.53 -9.40
C LEU A 19 -1.63 4.43 -10.32
N GLU A 20 -1.92 5.72 -10.28
CA GLU A 20 -1.08 6.73 -10.92
C GLU A 20 0.14 7.01 -10.03
N VAL A 21 1.34 6.80 -10.57
CA VAL A 21 2.60 6.96 -9.85
C VAL A 21 3.43 8.04 -10.53
N HIS A 22 3.89 9.02 -9.76
CA HIS A 22 4.82 10.02 -10.24
C HIS A 22 6.26 9.54 -10.04
N LEU A 23 7.03 9.49 -11.14
CA LEU A 23 8.47 9.33 -11.06
C LEU A 23 9.14 10.70 -11.06
N GLN A 24 10.08 10.87 -10.12
CA GLN A 24 10.93 12.05 -10.07
C GLN A 24 12.36 11.59 -9.78
N ASN A 25 13.29 11.92 -10.68
CA ASN A 25 14.71 11.53 -10.60
C ASN A 25 14.87 10.01 -10.39
N ASP A 26 14.20 9.21 -11.22
CA ASP A 26 14.16 7.75 -11.14
C ASP A 26 13.65 7.17 -9.81
N THR A 27 13.07 8.02 -8.95
CA THR A 27 12.51 7.62 -7.66
C THR A 27 11.00 7.70 -7.70
N VAL A 28 10.35 6.65 -7.21
CA VAL A 28 8.90 6.58 -7.06
C VAL A 28 8.47 7.34 -5.80
N TRP A 29 7.46 8.19 -5.94
CA TRP A 29 6.86 8.94 -4.83
C TRP A 29 5.38 8.64 -4.71
N LEU A 30 4.94 8.17 -3.55
CA LEU A 30 3.54 7.85 -3.27
C LEU A 30 3.03 8.54 -2.01
N THR A 31 1.75 8.89 -2.00
CA THR A 31 1.03 9.32 -0.81
C THR A 31 0.62 8.11 0.05
N GLN A 32 0.25 8.33 1.31
CA GLN A 32 -0.28 7.26 2.17
C GLN A 32 -1.54 6.59 1.60
N ALA A 33 -2.39 7.35 0.89
CA ALA A 33 -3.59 6.82 0.28
C ALA A 33 -3.25 5.88 -0.89
N GLN A 34 -2.27 6.26 -1.70
CA GLN A 34 -1.77 5.44 -2.80
C GLN A 34 -1.09 4.17 -2.29
N MET A 35 -0.30 4.24 -1.22
CA MET A 35 0.27 3.05 -0.57
C MET A 35 -0.81 2.14 0.01
N ALA A 36 -1.87 2.72 0.59
CA ALA A 36 -3.00 1.95 1.10
C ALA A 36 -3.70 1.16 -0.01
N ALA A 37 -3.92 1.78 -1.18
CA ALA A 37 -4.44 1.08 -2.36
C ALA A 37 -3.45 0.02 -2.89
N LEU A 38 -2.16 0.34 -2.99
CA LEU A 38 -1.12 -0.56 -3.51
C LEU A 38 -1.00 -1.86 -2.70
N PHE A 39 -1.08 -1.75 -1.37
CA PHE A 39 -0.98 -2.90 -0.46
C PHE A 39 -2.33 -3.43 0.00
N ASP A 40 -3.43 -2.90 -0.55
CA ASP A 40 -4.81 -3.23 -0.20
C ASP A 40 -5.00 -3.24 1.34
N THR A 41 -4.63 -2.13 1.95
CA THR A 41 -4.65 -1.94 3.40
C THR A 41 -5.29 -0.60 3.73
N THR A 42 -5.43 -0.30 5.02
CA THR A 42 -5.99 0.98 5.46
C THR A 42 -4.90 2.04 5.56
N LYS A 43 -5.27 3.30 5.33
CA LYS A 43 -4.37 4.44 5.52
C LYS A 43 -3.82 4.51 6.95
N GLN A 44 -4.63 4.10 7.94
CA GLN A 44 -4.24 4.00 9.35
C GLN A 44 -3.10 3.00 9.54
N ASN A 45 -3.16 1.85 8.87
CA ASN A 45 -2.12 0.83 8.96
C ASN A 45 -0.81 1.31 8.31
N VAL A 46 -0.88 1.95 7.15
CA VAL A 46 0.28 2.59 6.52
C VAL A 46 0.91 3.63 7.46
N SER A 47 0.09 4.50 8.07
CA SER A 47 0.56 5.51 9.02
C SER A 47 1.20 4.90 10.28
N LEU A 48 0.70 3.76 10.75
CA LEU A 48 1.28 3.02 11.88
C LEU A 48 2.68 2.50 11.52
N HIS A 49 2.81 1.77 10.42
CA HIS A 49 4.09 1.19 10.00
C HIS A 49 5.13 2.26 9.66
N THR A 50 4.70 3.35 9.02
CA THR A 50 5.57 4.49 8.71
C THR A 50 6.12 5.13 9.99
N ARG A 51 5.27 5.35 11.00
CA ARG A 51 5.70 5.91 12.29
C ARG A 51 6.65 4.98 13.05
N ASN A 52 6.41 3.67 13.01
CA ASN A 52 7.31 2.70 13.64
C ASN A 52 8.68 2.71 12.96
N ALA A 53 8.75 2.71 11.62
CA ALA A 53 10.02 2.77 10.90
C ALA A 53 10.85 4.02 11.24
N PHE A 54 10.21 5.19 11.41
CA PHE A 54 10.89 6.40 11.87
C PHE A 54 11.31 6.34 13.34
N ARG A 55 10.45 5.80 14.22
CA ARG A 55 10.75 5.67 15.65
C ARG A 55 11.93 4.72 15.88
N ASP A 56 11.98 3.63 15.14
CA ASP A 56 12.99 2.58 15.30
C ASP A 56 14.31 2.95 14.59
N GLY A 57 14.36 4.12 13.93
CA GLY A 57 15.55 4.67 13.29
C GLY A 57 15.95 3.97 11.99
N GLU A 58 15.07 3.13 11.43
CA GLU A 58 15.30 2.43 10.16
C GLU A 58 15.31 3.39 8.97
N LEU A 59 14.54 4.48 9.06
CA LEU A 59 14.39 5.48 8.01
C LEU A 59 14.49 6.89 8.59
N ASP A 60 15.18 7.78 7.86
CA ASP A 60 15.29 9.20 8.20
C ASP A 60 14.16 10.01 7.54
N GLU A 61 13.27 10.61 8.34
CA GLU A 61 12.09 11.35 7.84
C GLU A 61 12.48 12.49 6.88
N SER A 62 13.64 13.12 7.09
CA SER A 62 14.07 14.27 6.27
C SER A 62 14.49 13.89 4.85
N SER A 63 14.93 12.65 4.66
CA SER A 63 15.42 12.14 3.37
C SER A 63 14.33 11.42 2.57
N VAL A 64 13.34 10.84 3.26
CA VAL A 64 12.35 9.95 2.64
C VAL A 64 10.95 10.55 2.49
N VAL A 65 10.71 11.72 3.09
CA VAL A 65 9.42 12.43 3.02
C VAL A 65 9.59 13.77 2.31
N LYS A 66 8.71 14.02 1.33
CA LYS A 66 8.55 15.32 0.68
C LYS A 66 7.17 15.87 0.96
N GLU A 67 7.08 17.15 1.31
CA GLU A 67 5.81 17.87 1.33
C GLU A 67 5.57 18.49 -0.04
N SER A 68 4.46 18.10 -0.68
CA SER A 68 4.01 18.74 -1.92
C SER A 68 2.71 19.50 -1.66
N LEU A 69 2.59 20.68 -2.28
CA LEU A 69 1.36 21.46 -2.25
C LEU A 69 0.43 20.92 -3.32
N THR A 70 -0.62 20.24 -2.91
CA THR A 70 -1.68 19.79 -3.82
C THR A 70 -2.83 20.78 -3.74
N THR A 71 -3.09 21.49 -4.84
CA THR A 71 -4.26 22.36 -4.98
C THR A 71 -5.45 21.49 -5.36
N ALA A 72 -6.40 21.32 -4.45
CA ALA A 72 -7.65 20.64 -4.76
C ALA A 72 -8.53 21.52 -5.68
N ALA A 73 -9.45 20.89 -6.40
CA ALA A 73 -10.41 21.58 -7.29
C ALA A 73 -11.25 22.67 -6.57
N ASP A 74 -11.38 22.57 -5.25
CA ASP A 74 -12.02 23.56 -4.37
C ASP A 74 -11.18 24.83 -4.10
N GLY A 75 -10.00 24.96 -4.74
CA GLY A 75 -9.08 26.08 -4.50
C GLY A 75 -8.36 26.04 -3.15
N LYS A 76 -8.58 24.98 -2.35
CA LYS A 76 -7.89 24.75 -1.08
C LYS A 76 -6.58 24.01 -1.33
N THR A 77 -5.47 24.61 -0.89
CA THR A 77 -4.17 23.97 -0.90
C THR A 77 -4.02 23.08 0.32
N TYR A 78 -3.82 21.78 0.10
CA TYR A 78 -3.50 20.84 1.16
C TYR A 78 -2.04 20.41 1.05
N ARG A 79 -1.38 20.28 2.20
CA ARG A 79 -0.04 19.69 2.27
C ARG A 79 -0.17 18.17 2.21
N ALA A 80 0.25 17.59 1.10
CA ALA A 80 0.29 16.14 0.93
C ALA A 80 1.73 15.64 1.14
N LYS A 81 1.90 14.77 2.13
CA LYS A 81 3.17 14.05 2.33
C LYS A 81 3.30 12.95 1.28
N HIS A 82 4.41 12.98 0.56
CA HIS A 82 4.84 11.97 -0.38
C HIS A 82 6.03 11.22 0.21
N TYR A 83 6.04 9.91 0.02
CA TYR A 83 7.01 8.98 0.57
C TYR A 83 7.77 8.33 -0.57
N ASN A 84 9.08 8.20 -0.40
CA ASN A 84 9.97 7.61 -1.39
C ASN A 84 9.85 6.07 -1.44
N LEU A 85 10.65 5.46 -2.33
CA LEU A 85 10.69 4.01 -2.52
C LEU A 85 11.07 3.24 -1.25
N ASP A 86 11.97 3.74 -0.41
CA ASP A 86 12.42 3.03 0.79
C ASP A 86 11.28 2.82 1.79
N VAL A 87 10.46 3.87 2.01
CA VAL A 87 9.26 3.78 2.85
C VAL A 87 8.26 2.79 2.25
N ILE A 88 8.07 2.82 0.93
CA ILE A 88 7.14 1.92 0.24
C ILE A 88 7.57 0.46 0.43
N ILE A 89 8.85 0.15 0.28
CA ILE A 89 9.40 -1.20 0.48
C ILE A 89 9.26 -1.62 1.94
N SER A 90 9.63 -0.74 2.87
CA SER A 90 9.54 -0.99 4.32
C SER A 90 8.11 -1.33 4.75
N VAL A 91 7.13 -0.50 4.35
CA VAL A 91 5.71 -0.73 4.67
C VAL A 91 5.19 -1.98 3.97
N GLY A 92 5.54 -2.18 2.70
CA GLY A 92 5.12 -3.34 1.92
C GLY A 92 5.56 -4.67 2.53
N TYR A 93 6.78 -4.72 3.07
CA TYR A 93 7.29 -5.90 3.79
C TYR A 93 6.45 -6.20 5.05
N GLN A 94 6.19 -5.19 5.87
CA GLN A 94 5.39 -5.34 7.10
C GLN A 94 3.95 -5.79 6.81
N VAL A 95 3.32 -5.27 5.76
CA VAL A 95 1.95 -5.63 5.37
C VAL A 95 1.87 -7.03 4.76
N LYS A 96 2.85 -7.43 3.93
CA LYS A 96 2.86 -8.77 3.30
C LYS A 96 3.11 -9.90 4.28
N LEU A 97 3.94 -9.70 5.31
CA LEU A 97 4.15 -10.71 6.36
C LEU A 97 2.85 -11.07 7.09
N LEU A 98 1.89 -10.14 7.17
CA LEU A 98 0.57 -10.38 7.78
C LEU A 98 -0.38 -11.14 6.84
N ARG A 99 -0.32 -10.90 5.52
CA ARG A 99 -1.17 -11.56 4.51
C ARG A 99 -0.77 -13.01 4.21
N GLY A 100 0.49 -13.38 4.44
CA GLY A 100 0.97 -14.76 4.31
C GLY A 100 0.36 -15.76 5.31
N ARG A 101 -0.51 -15.31 6.21
CA ARG A 101 -1.20 -16.14 7.20
C ARG A 101 -2.72 -16.24 6.99
N THR A 102 -3.22 -16.03 5.77
CA THR A 102 -4.53 -16.58 5.42
C THR A 102 -4.33 -18.06 5.15
N PHE A 103 -4.49 -18.88 6.19
CA PHE A 103 -4.63 -20.32 6.04
C PHE A 103 -5.84 -20.53 5.13
N GLY A 104 -5.58 -20.94 3.88
CA GLY A 104 -6.62 -21.32 2.93
C GLY A 104 -7.32 -22.58 3.42
N SER A 105 -8.20 -22.46 4.41
CA SER A 105 -9.17 -23.50 4.75
C SER A 105 -10.38 -23.38 3.83
N GLY A 106 -10.14 -23.64 2.54
CA GLY A 106 -11.13 -24.14 1.59
C GLY A 106 -11.12 -25.67 1.52
N LEU A 107 -10.63 -26.33 2.57
CA LEU A 107 -10.85 -27.76 2.78
C LEU A 107 -12.13 -27.90 3.62
N PRO A 108 -13.10 -28.74 3.21
CA PRO A 108 -14.21 -29.06 4.08
C PRO A 108 -13.62 -29.70 5.34
N VAL A 109 -13.81 -29.04 6.48
CA VAL A 109 -13.64 -29.67 7.78
C VAL A 109 -14.72 -30.74 7.88
N CYS A 110 -14.40 -31.96 7.42
CA CYS A 110 -15.14 -33.15 7.78
C CYS A 110 -14.89 -33.42 9.28
N CYS A 111 -15.55 -32.64 10.14
CA CYS A 111 -15.66 -32.95 11.54
C CYS A 111 -16.73 -34.05 11.65
N GLY A 112 -16.28 -35.28 11.84
CA GLY A 112 -17.14 -36.44 11.91
C GLY A 112 -17.97 -36.44 13.18
N THR A 113 -19.30 -36.47 13.03
CA THR A 113 -20.15 -37.30 13.87
C THR A 113 -21.38 -37.70 13.06
N THR A 114 -21.41 -38.99 12.69
CA THR A 114 -22.63 -39.80 12.64
C THR A 114 -23.74 -39.32 11.67
N TRP A 115 -23.81 -40.04 10.52
CA TRP A 115 -24.96 -40.19 9.62
C TRP A 115 -25.20 -39.12 8.54
N CYS A 116 -24.97 -39.52 7.28
CA CYS A 116 -25.99 -39.41 6.22
C CYS A 116 -25.67 -40.41 5.11
N ARG A 117 -26.15 -41.65 5.30
CA ARG A 117 -26.33 -42.64 4.24
C ARG A 117 -27.62 -42.30 3.49
N ALA A 118 -27.61 -42.54 2.17
CA ALA A 118 -28.74 -42.62 1.26
C ALA A 118 -29.37 -41.28 0.80
N SER A 119 -29.16 -40.92 -0.47
CA SER A 119 -30.17 -41.11 -1.53
C SER A 119 -29.76 -40.38 -2.82
N CYS A 120 -29.83 -41.14 -3.92
CA CYS A 120 -29.52 -40.84 -5.33
C CYS A 120 -28.03 -40.86 -5.71
#